data_AF-A0AAU4TWU3-F1
#
_entry.id   AF-A0AAU4TWU3-F1
#
_cell.length_a   1.000
_cell.length_b   1.000
_cell.length_c   1.000
_cell.angle_alpha   90.00
_cell.angle_beta   90.00
_cell.angle_gamma   90.00
#
_symmetry.space_group_name_H-M   'P 1'
#
loop_
_entity.id
_entity.type
_entity.pdbx_description
1 polymer ?
#
loop_
_entity_poly.entity_id
_entity_poly.type
_entity_poly.pdbx_seq_one_letter_code
_entity_poly.pdbx_strand_id
1 'polypeptide(L)'
;MPMIVGVVAGVAVAAIAALIGLFKLMWRVAEPNEALIISGSNHKTEGLEAGMGFRIVTGRGTLVLPGVQAVRKLSLDLNETELHVDCATHQGIPLRVRGVVIFKVGDDFVSIANAGRRFLDQQKLMSERVHNVFAGHLRSIVGGLTVEDMIRDREKLTGQTRAACGTEMEKLGLIVDSLQIHEIEDPTGYIKNMAMPHAAAVQRDARIAQAEANRLATEAEQQSYARMAEATRDSEILQAGYQAERDKAAAKAQQAGPLADAAARQEVVIQETKVAELEAHRREQQLQADVRKPADAKAYEKRTLAEAERDVRISAAEAKAKETELAAAAEATRVKTAAGAEAEATKAHGTALAASTRATGEAEAAAAQARGLAEAEAVRAKGLAEAETIKARAAALAENQEAVVAQQLAENWPEIVRAGASAFGNADNMVILNGADGMADMFAKALTMGGTGLGLARQLLSSMNQDGQDRNGQDRGGPDPAGTSPLNGLVKPPPAQRVPVQED
;
A
#
# COMPACT_ATOMS: atom_id res chain seq x y z
N MET A 1 76.06 37.41 -127.91
CA MET A 1 75.97 38.16 -126.64
C MET A 1 74.78 37.74 -125.75
N PRO A 2 73.51 37.62 -126.20
CA PRO A 2 72.39 37.34 -125.28
C PRO A 2 72.42 35.94 -124.65
N MET A 3 72.94 34.92 -125.37
CA MET A 3 73.04 33.54 -124.86
C MET A 3 74.02 33.39 -123.69
N ILE A 4 75.15 34.09 -123.69
CA ILE A 4 76.16 34.00 -122.62
C ILE A 4 75.64 34.68 -121.34
N VAL A 5 74.96 35.82 -121.49
CA VAL A 5 74.32 36.52 -120.36
C VAL A 5 73.22 35.66 -119.74
N GLY A 6 72.43 34.95 -120.56
CA GLY A 6 71.41 34.00 -120.08
C GLY A 6 71.98 32.81 -119.31
N VAL A 7 73.10 32.23 -119.77
CA VAL A 7 73.78 31.11 -119.09
C VAL A 7 74.41 31.57 -117.76
N VAL A 8 75.10 32.71 -117.75
CA VAL A 8 75.72 33.25 -116.52
C VAL A 8 74.64 33.63 -115.49
N ALA A 9 73.53 34.23 -115.94
CA ALA A 9 72.38 34.51 -115.07
C ALA A 9 71.73 33.22 -114.55
N GLY A 10 71.57 32.19 -115.39
CA GLY A 10 71.04 30.89 -114.98
C GLY A 10 71.89 30.18 -113.94
N VAL A 11 73.23 30.19 -114.10
CA VAL A 11 74.17 29.61 -113.13
C VAL A 11 74.16 30.40 -111.83
N ALA A 12 74.09 31.73 -111.87
CA ALA A 12 73.99 32.56 -110.68
C ALA A 12 72.69 32.27 -109.88
N VAL A 13 71.56 32.14 -110.58
CA VAL A 13 70.28 31.79 -109.95
C VAL A 13 70.31 30.37 -109.36
N ALA A 14 70.89 29.40 -110.05
CA ALA A 14 71.06 28.04 -109.54
C ALA A 14 71.98 27.99 -108.31
N ALA A 15 73.07 28.76 -108.30
CA ALA A 15 73.96 28.87 -107.15
C ALA A 15 73.27 29.51 -105.94
N ILE A 16 72.48 30.57 -106.14
CA ILE A 16 71.69 31.19 -105.08
C ILE A 16 70.63 30.21 -104.55
N ALA A 17 69.93 29.49 -105.43
CA ALA A 17 68.95 28.49 -105.03
C ALA A 17 69.58 27.34 -104.23
N ALA A 18 70.77 26.86 -104.65
CA ALA A 18 71.53 25.86 -103.92
C ALA A 18 71.99 26.38 -102.54
N LEU A 19 72.40 27.65 -102.46
CA LEU A 19 72.84 28.28 -101.22
C LEU A 19 71.67 28.48 -100.24
N ILE A 20 70.50 28.90 -100.73
CA ILE A 20 69.26 28.98 -99.94
C ILE A 20 68.81 27.58 -99.49
N GLY A 21 68.90 26.58 -100.37
CA GLY A 21 68.59 25.18 -100.05
C GLY A 21 69.50 24.62 -98.96
N LEU A 22 70.81 24.88 -99.07
CA LEU A 22 71.79 24.49 -98.06
C LEU A 22 71.53 25.22 -96.74
N PHE A 23 71.27 26.52 -96.78
CA PHE A 23 70.93 27.30 -95.57
C PHE A 23 69.67 26.77 -94.89
N LYS A 24 68.60 26.48 -95.64
CA LYS A 24 67.38 25.86 -95.09
C LYS A 24 67.64 24.49 -94.49
N LEU A 25 68.54 23.70 -95.08
CA LEU A 25 68.89 22.38 -94.58
C LEU A 25 69.77 22.46 -93.31
N MET A 26 70.57 23.51 -93.19
CA MET A 26 71.43 23.79 -92.04
C MET A 26 70.69 24.49 -90.89
N TRP A 27 69.68 25.29 -91.19
CA TRP A 27 68.99 26.10 -90.18
C TRP A 27 68.00 25.24 -89.37
N ARG A 28 68.30 25.04 -88.09
CA ARG A 28 67.42 24.36 -87.14
C ARG A 28 66.97 25.34 -86.07
N VAL A 29 65.68 25.31 -85.74
CA VAL A 29 65.08 26.17 -84.71
C VAL A 29 64.67 25.29 -83.54
N ALA A 30 65.08 25.69 -82.34
CA ALA A 30 64.60 25.11 -81.09
C ALA A 30 63.26 25.74 -80.73
N GLU A 31 62.23 24.91 -80.50
CA GLU A 31 60.96 25.39 -79.94
C GLU A 31 61.19 25.83 -78.47
N PRO A 32 60.35 26.71 -77.90
CA PRO A 32 60.54 27.19 -76.53
C PRO A 32 60.58 26.09 -75.47
N ASN A 33 59.93 24.97 -75.73
CA ASN A 33 59.85 23.78 -74.89
C ASN A 33 60.84 22.67 -75.30
N GLU A 34 61.81 22.96 -76.17
CA GLU A 34 62.83 21.99 -76.58
C GLU A 34 64.25 22.59 -76.49
N ALA A 35 65.21 21.76 -76.07
CA ALA A 35 66.63 22.04 -76.18
C ALA A 35 67.25 21.24 -77.32
N LEU A 36 67.95 21.92 -78.23
CA LEU A 36 68.76 21.26 -79.25
C LEU A 36 70.14 20.95 -78.68
N ILE A 37 70.47 19.65 -78.65
CA ILE A 37 71.79 19.15 -78.30
C ILE A 37 72.51 18.81 -79.60
N ILE A 38 73.61 19.52 -79.86
CA ILE A 38 74.39 19.42 -81.09
C ILE A 38 75.75 18.82 -80.77
N SER A 39 76.04 17.64 -81.28
CA SER A 39 77.30 16.92 -81.07
C SER A 39 78.07 16.74 -82.39
N GLY A 40 79.37 16.42 -82.33
CA GLY A 40 80.18 16.04 -83.52
C GLY A 40 81.28 17.02 -83.94
N SER A 41 81.43 18.16 -83.27
CA SER A 41 82.57 19.07 -83.50
C SER A 41 83.12 19.56 -82.17
N ASN A 42 84.45 19.63 -82.07
CA ASN A 42 85.16 19.92 -80.83
C ASN A 42 84.93 21.39 -80.41
N HIS A 43 83.91 21.62 -79.59
CA HIS A 43 83.53 22.94 -79.12
C HIS A 43 84.08 23.17 -77.71
N LYS A 44 84.75 24.32 -77.51
CA LYS A 44 85.07 24.83 -76.19
C LYS A 44 83.85 25.59 -75.67
N THR A 45 83.20 25.07 -74.65
CA THR A 45 82.06 25.73 -74.00
C THR A 45 82.56 26.45 -72.75
N GLU A 46 82.38 27.77 -72.66
CA GLU A 46 82.61 28.54 -71.44
C GLU A 46 81.55 28.20 -70.39
N GLY A 47 81.98 27.82 -69.18
CA GLY A 47 81.12 27.82 -68.00
C GLY A 47 81.06 26.54 -67.16
N LEU A 48 81.54 25.39 -67.62
CA LEU A 48 81.70 24.17 -66.80
C LEU A 48 82.83 23.30 -67.40
N GLU A 49 83.47 22.48 -66.57
CA GLU A 49 84.69 21.69 -66.81
C GLU A 49 85.00 21.35 -68.29
N ALA A 50 86.25 21.62 -68.67
CA ALA A 50 86.84 21.31 -69.97
C ALA A 50 86.53 19.86 -70.42
N GLY A 51 85.59 19.69 -71.35
CA GLY A 51 85.24 18.37 -71.89
C GLY A 51 83.84 18.21 -72.49
N MET A 52 83.02 19.26 -72.49
CA MET A 52 81.66 19.21 -73.07
C MET A 52 81.70 19.14 -74.61
N GLY A 53 81.69 17.92 -75.17
CA GLY A 53 81.69 17.65 -76.61
C GLY A 53 80.37 17.93 -77.35
N PHE A 54 79.45 18.70 -76.76
CA PHE A 54 78.18 19.08 -77.37
C PHE A 54 77.75 20.50 -76.99
N ARG A 55 77.01 21.16 -77.89
CA ARG A 55 76.45 22.51 -77.76
C ARG A 55 74.95 22.43 -77.47
N ILE A 56 74.49 23.19 -76.47
CA ILE A 56 73.08 23.31 -76.11
C ILE A 56 72.53 24.63 -76.66
N VAL A 57 71.35 24.58 -77.30
CA VAL A 57 70.63 25.76 -77.81
C VAL A 57 69.16 25.65 -77.42
N THR A 58 68.65 26.64 -76.69
CA THR A 58 67.24 26.78 -76.29
C THR A 58 66.66 28.08 -76.85
N GLY A 59 65.39 28.06 -77.27
CA GLY A 59 64.62 29.25 -77.66
C GLY A 59 65.15 30.08 -78.85
N ARG A 60 66.15 29.59 -79.58
CA ARG A 60 66.76 30.31 -80.72
C ARG A 60 67.16 29.37 -81.85
N GLY A 61 67.21 29.92 -83.06
CA GLY A 61 67.74 29.24 -84.24
C GLY A 61 69.26 29.09 -84.20
N THR A 62 69.77 27.99 -84.75
CA THR A 62 71.20 27.75 -84.91
C THR A 62 71.49 27.09 -86.25
N LEU A 63 72.62 27.46 -86.81
CA LEU A 63 73.14 26.85 -88.03
C LEU A 63 73.87 25.55 -87.67
N VAL A 64 73.50 24.47 -88.32
CA VAL A 64 74.07 23.13 -88.13
C VAL A 64 74.60 22.63 -89.45
N LEU A 65 75.86 22.16 -89.47
CA LEU A 65 76.48 21.58 -90.66
C LEU A 65 76.02 20.13 -90.86
N PRO A 66 75.20 19.82 -91.90
CA PRO A 66 74.79 18.46 -92.19
C PRO A 66 76.03 17.59 -92.49
N GLY A 67 76.13 16.42 -91.84
CA GLY A 67 77.21 15.45 -92.06
C GLY A 67 78.36 15.50 -91.06
N VAL A 68 78.62 16.65 -90.42
CA VAL A 68 79.63 16.78 -89.34
C VAL A 68 78.98 16.89 -87.97
N GLN A 69 77.79 17.49 -87.90
CA GLN A 69 77.07 17.74 -86.65
C GLN A 69 75.79 16.91 -86.59
N ALA A 70 75.57 16.22 -85.47
CA ALA A 70 74.33 15.53 -85.17
C ALA A 70 73.47 16.40 -84.25
N VAL A 71 72.17 16.50 -84.56
CA VAL A 71 71.19 17.25 -83.75
C VAL A 71 70.23 16.27 -83.12
N ARG A 72 70.03 16.42 -81.82
CA ARG A 72 69.01 15.73 -81.04
C ARG A 72 68.20 16.75 -80.27
N LYS A 73 66.89 16.51 -80.19
CA LYS A 73 65.95 17.33 -79.43
C LYS A 73 65.75 16.70 -78.06
N LEU A 74 65.89 17.49 -77.00
CA LEU A 74 65.50 17.13 -75.64
C LEU A 74 64.25 17.94 -75.29
N SER A 75 63.15 17.28 -74.93
CA SER A 75 61.97 17.99 -74.44
C SER A 75 62.23 18.59 -73.06
N LEU A 76 61.80 19.84 -72.88
CA LEU A 76 61.79 20.57 -71.61
C LEU A 76 60.36 20.67 -71.06
N ASP A 77 59.41 19.92 -71.63
CA ASP A 77 58.02 19.91 -71.18
C ASP A 77 57.89 19.33 -69.77
N LEU A 78 56.78 19.69 -69.12
CA LEU A 78 56.36 19.09 -67.87
C LEU A 78 56.00 17.62 -68.09
N ASN A 79 56.56 16.76 -67.25
CA ASN A 79 56.25 15.34 -67.22
C ASN A 79 55.60 15.00 -65.89
N GLU A 80 54.67 14.05 -65.94
CA GLU A 80 53.98 13.54 -64.78
C GLU A 80 54.30 12.06 -64.60
N THR A 81 54.51 11.66 -63.36
CA THR A 81 54.69 10.26 -62.97
C THR A 81 53.82 9.95 -61.77
N GLU A 82 52.97 8.94 -61.91
CA GLU A 82 52.26 8.34 -60.79
C GLU A 82 53.21 7.49 -59.93
N LEU A 83 53.15 7.70 -58.62
CA LEU A 83 53.84 6.93 -57.60
C LEU A 83 52.87 5.92 -56.99
N HIS A 84 53.27 4.65 -57.02
CA HIS A 84 52.57 3.56 -56.37
C HIS A 84 53.60 2.73 -55.60
N VAL A 85 53.70 2.97 -54.31
CA VAL A 85 54.81 2.44 -53.51
C VAL A 85 54.28 1.66 -52.33
N ASP A 86 54.54 0.35 -52.35
CA ASP A 86 54.38 -0.50 -51.17
C ASP A 86 55.58 -0.29 -50.23
N CYS A 87 55.26 0.07 -48.99
CA CYS A 87 56.22 0.38 -47.93
C CYS A 87 55.69 -0.09 -46.57
N ALA A 88 56.53 -0.06 -45.55
CA ALA A 88 56.13 -0.35 -44.18
C ALA A 88 56.53 0.82 -43.28
N THR A 89 55.68 1.14 -42.31
CA THR A 89 55.95 2.21 -41.32
C THR A 89 56.97 1.78 -40.28
N HIS A 90 57.39 2.71 -39.42
CA HIS A 90 58.20 2.40 -38.24
C HIS A 90 57.57 1.32 -37.34
N GLN A 91 56.24 1.24 -37.31
CA GLN A 91 55.48 0.24 -36.55
C GLN A 91 55.42 -1.14 -37.25
N GLY A 92 55.97 -1.27 -38.45
CA GLY A 92 55.90 -2.50 -39.26
C GLY A 92 54.54 -2.73 -39.95
N ILE A 93 53.67 -1.71 -39.99
CA ILE A 93 52.38 -1.80 -40.68
C ILE A 93 52.62 -1.56 -42.18
N PRO A 94 52.28 -2.52 -43.05
CA PRO A 94 52.43 -2.33 -44.49
C PRO A 94 51.40 -1.31 -44.97
N LEU A 95 51.86 -0.35 -45.78
CA LEU A 95 51.05 0.69 -46.40
C LEU A 95 51.36 0.76 -47.89
N ARG A 96 50.38 1.24 -48.64
CA ARG A 96 50.52 1.56 -50.06
C ARG A 96 50.24 3.03 -50.25
N VAL A 97 51.29 3.77 -50.58
CA VAL A 97 51.20 5.22 -50.77
C VAL A 97 51.06 5.51 -52.26
N ARG A 98 50.00 6.23 -52.61
CA ARG A 98 49.75 6.75 -53.95
C ARG A 98 50.00 8.25 -53.98
N GLY A 99 50.72 8.71 -54.99
CA GLY A 99 50.99 10.11 -55.20
C GLY A 99 51.31 10.43 -56.64
N VAL A 100 51.46 11.70 -56.95
CA VAL A 100 51.88 12.17 -58.26
C VAL A 100 53.04 13.13 -58.09
N VAL A 101 54.03 12.97 -58.96
CA VAL A 101 55.15 13.89 -59.10
C VAL A 101 55.09 14.55 -60.46
N ILE A 102 55.10 15.87 -60.45
CA ILE A 102 55.26 16.69 -61.64
C ILE A 102 56.70 17.22 -61.63
N PHE A 103 57.42 16.93 -62.70
CA PHE A 103 58.82 17.31 -62.85
C PHE A 103 59.11 17.77 -64.28
N LYS A 104 60.19 18.54 -64.44
CA LYS A 104 60.69 18.96 -65.74
C LYS A 104 62.21 18.98 -65.75
N VAL A 105 62.81 19.10 -66.94
CA VAL A 105 64.24 19.41 -67.05
C VAL A 105 64.45 20.85 -66.58
N GLY A 106 65.50 21.10 -65.79
CA GLY A 106 65.81 22.47 -65.36
C GLY A 106 66.13 23.38 -66.54
N ASP A 107 65.77 24.66 -66.43
CA ASP A 107 65.97 25.63 -67.52
C ASP A 107 67.44 26.11 -67.61
N ASP A 108 68.28 25.73 -66.65
CA ASP A 108 69.69 26.06 -66.57
C ASP A 108 70.57 25.14 -67.43
N PHE A 109 71.74 25.64 -67.82
CA PHE A 109 72.65 24.91 -68.69
C PHE A 109 73.14 23.59 -68.08
N VAL A 110 73.33 23.54 -66.75
CA VAL A 110 73.86 22.37 -66.05
C VAL A 110 72.82 21.25 -66.04
N SER A 111 71.56 21.57 -65.74
CA SER A 111 70.44 20.63 -65.78
C SER A 111 70.22 20.06 -67.18
N ILE A 112 70.18 20.91 -68.21
CA ILE A 112 70.00 20.46 -69.59
C ILE A 112 71.16 19.56 -70.04
N ALA A 113 72.40 19.88 -69.65
CA ALA A 113 73.56 19.05 -69.95
C ALA A 113 73.49 17.68 -69.26
N ASN A 114 73.10 17.65 -67.98
CA ASN A 114 72.96 16.44 -67.18
C ASN A 114 71.82 15.54 -67.68
N ALA A 115 70.69 16.13 -68.04
CA ALA A 115 69.55 15.41 -68.61
C ALA A 115 69.87 14.91 -70.04
N GLY A 116 70.52 15.73 -70.85
CA GLY A 116 70.97 15.39 -72.20
C GLY A 116 71.94 14.21 -72.24
N ARG A 117 72.82 14.05 -71.25
CA ARG A 117 73.72 12.87 -71.20
C ARG A 117 73.00 11.58 -70.82
N ARG A 118 71.90 11.66 -70.07
CA ARG A 118 71.24 10.50 -69.45
C ARG A 118 69.99 10.05 -70.21
N PHE A 119 69.25 10.98 -70.79
CA PHE A 119 67.89 10.73 -71.28
C PHE A 119 67.67 11.07 -72.76
N LEU A 120 68.67 11.57 -73.49
CA LEU A 120 68.49 12.05 -74.87
C LEU A 120 67.82 11.04 -75.81
N ASP A 121 68.27 9.78 -75.77
CA ASP A 121 67.69 8.68 -76.56
C ASP A 121 66.61 7.89 -75.79
N GLN A 122 66.38 8.21 -74.52
CA GLN A 122 65.55 7.46 -73.57
C GLN A 122 64.56 8.35 -72.82
N GLN A 123 64.02 9.40 -73.46
CA GLN A 123 63.17 10.38 -72.79
C GLN A 123 61.91 9.75 -72.16
N LYS A 124 61.37 8.70 -72.77
CA LYS A 124 60.22 7.94 -72.21
C LYS A 124 60.55 7.22 -70.90
N LEU A 125 61.82 6.91 -70.65
CA LEU A 125 62.27 6.24 -69.42
C LEU A 125 62.52 7.25 -68.28
N MET A 126 62.43 8.56 -68.53
CA MET A 126 62.55 9.59 -67.49
C MET A 126 61.53 9.35 -66.37
N SER A 127 60.26 9.13 -66.73
CA SER A 127 59.19 8.87 -65.78
C SER A 127 59.45 7.65 -64.90
N GLU A 128 59.97 6.56 -65.48
CA GLU A 128 60.32 5.34 -64.75
C GLU A 128 61.52 5.57 -63.80
N ARG A 129 62.55 6.30 -64.24
CA ARG A 129 63.70 6.62 -63.36
C ARG A 129 63.28 7.50 -62.19
N VAL A 130 62.45 8.50 -62.44
CA VAL A 130 61.88 9.36 -61.40
C VAL A 130 61.04 8.53 -60.43
N HIS A 131 60.16 7.66 -60.94
CA HIS A 131 59.39 6.73 -60.11
C HIS A 131 60.30 5.93 -59.16
N ASN A 132 61.38 5.34 -59.68
CA ASN A 132 62.30 4.52 -58.89
C ASN A 132 63.02 5.31 -57.79
N VAL A 133 63.46 6.55 -58.07
CA VAL A 133 64.11 7.40 -57.07
C VAL A 133 63.12 7.80 -55.97
N PHE A 134 61.95 8.29 -56.35
CA PHE A 134 60.92 8.66 -55.39
C PHE A 134 60.42 7.46 -54.58
N ALA A 135 60.25 6.29 -55.21
CA ALA A 135 59.86 5.07 -54.51
C ALA A 135 60.88 4.64 -53.45
N GLY A 136 62.17 4.78 -53.74
CA GLY A 136 63.24 4.51 -52.77
C GLY A 136 63.19 5.43 -51.55
N HIS A 137 63.17 6.75 -51.80
CA HIS A 137 63.15 7.74 -50.71
C HIS A 137 61.83 7.75 -49.93
N LEU A 138 60.69 7.65 -50.61
CA LEU A 138 59.38 7.57 -49.96
C LEU A 138 59.32 6.35 -49.05
N ARG A 139 59.78 5.18 -49.51
CA ARG A 139 59.88 3.98 -48.67
C ARG A 139 60.76 4.19 -47.43
N SER A 140 61.89 4.88 -47.60
CA SER A 140 62.81 5.17 -46.49
C SER A 140 62.21 6.14 -45.46
N ILE A 141 61.50 7.18 -45.92
CA ILE A 141 60.90 8.19 -45.05
C ILE A 141 59.69 7.61 -44.32
N VAL A 142 58.83 6.87 -45.03
CA VAL A 142 57.69 6.18 -44.42
C VAL A 142 58.15 5.19 -43.35
N GLY A 143 59.28 4.51 -43.55
CA GLY A 143 59.87 3.62 -42.54
C GLY A 143 60.28 4.30 -41.23
N GLY A 144 60.45 5.63 -41.23
CA GLY A 144 60.75 6.42 -40.03
C GLY A 144 59.54 7.09 -39.39
N LEU A 145 58.36 7.04 -40.01
CA LEU A 145 57.14 7.67 -39.54
C LEU A 145 56.12 6.62 -39.06
N THR A 146 55.20 7.03 -38.19
CA THR A 146 54.04 6.22 -37.82
C THR A 146 52.86 6.49 -38.77
N VAL A 147 51.87 5.60 -38.78
CA VAL A 147 50.68 5.76 -39.63
C VAL A 147 49.92 7.04 -39.28
N GLU A 148 49.84 7.39 -37.99
CA GLU A 148 49.13 8.56 -37.48
C GLU A 148 49.78 9.87 -37.94
N ASP A 149 51.11 9.95 -37.87
CA ASP A 149 51.86 11.12 -38.32
C ASP A 149 51.65 11.38 -39.82
N MET A 150 51.66 10.31 -40.63
CA MET A 150 51.42 10.40 -42.07
C MET A 150 50.00 10.87 -42.41
N ILE A 151 49.00 10.49 -41.61
CA ILE A 151 47.61 10.91 -41.83
C ILE A 151 47.39 12.33 -41.32
N ARG A 152 47.98 12.68 -40.18
CA ARG A 152 47.79 13.98 -39.52
C ARG A 152 48.53 15.11 -40.23
N ASP A 153 49.74 14.85 -40.72
CA ASP A 153 50.61 15.83 -41.36
C ASP A 153 51.21 15.30 -42.67
N ARG A 154 50.36 15.26 -43.70
CA ARG A 154 50.75 14.86 -45.07
C ARG A 154 51.75 15.83 -45.71
N GLU A 155 51.73 17.09 -45.29
CA GLU A 155 52.60 18.12 -45.84
C GLU A 155 54.05 17.90 -45.39
N LYS A 156 54.25 17.51 -44.13
CA LYS A 156 55.57 17.14 -43.61
C LYS A 156 56.18 15.95 -44.38
N LEU A 157 55.41 14.90 -44.64
CA LEU A 157 55.86 13.76 -45.46
C LEU A 157 56.25 14.20 -46.88
N THR A 158 55.44 15.05 -47.51
CA THR A 158 55.67 15.60 -48.84
C THR A 158 56.94 16.46 -48.88
N GLY A 159 57.09 17.37 -47.92
CA GLY A 159 58.25 18.25 -47.79
C GLY A 159 59.56 17.48 -47.57
N GLN A 160 59.55 16.47 -46.69
CA GLN A 160 60.71 15.62 -46.44
C GLN A 160 61.09 14.79 -47.69
N THR A 161 60.09 14.26 -48.39
CA THR A 161 60.32 13.47 -49.61
C THR A 161 60.87 14.34 -50.73
N ARG A 162 60.33 15.54 -50.94
CA ARG A 162 60.87 16.50 -51.91
C ARG A 162 62.31 16.89 -51.59
N ALA A 163 62.62 17.16 -50.32
CA ALA A 163 63.97 17.53 -49.90
C ALA A 163 64.98 16.39 -50.09
N ALA A 164 64.59 15.15 -49.75
CA ALA A 164 65.45 13.97 -49.92
C ALA A 164 65.70 13.63 -51.40
N CYS A 165 64.66 13.70 -52.23
CA CYS A 165 64.77 13.43 -53.67
C CYS A 165 65.44 14.57 -54.44
N GLY A 166 65.40 15.80 -53.95
CA GLY A 166 65.88 16.99 -54.65
C GLY A 166 67.32 16.87 -55.12
N THR A 167 68.22 16.35 -54.28
CA THR A 167 69.65 16.19 -54.62
C THR A 167 69.89 15.15 -55.71
N GLU A 168 69.16 14.03 -55.71
CA GLU A 168 69.25 13.00 -56.76
C GLU A 168 68.61 13.47 -58.08
N MET A 169 67.51 14.21 -58.01
CA MET A 169 66.86 14.82 -59.17
C MET A 169 67.76 15.88 -59.83
N GLU A 170 68.40 16.74 -59.05
CA GLU A 170 69.33 17.76 -59.54
C GLU A 170 70.53 17.13 -60.26
N LYS A 171 71.09 16.03 -59.72
CA LYS A 171 72.16 15.25 -60.40
C LYS A 171 71.70 14.74 -61.76
N LEU A 172 70.44 14.33 -61.90
CA LEU A 172 69.85 13.89 -63.17
C LEU A 172 69.53 15.06 -64.13
N GLY A 173 69.58 16.30 -63.65
CA GLY A 173 69.19 17.50 -64.39
C GLY A 173 67.68 17.75 -64.40
N LEU A 174 66.96 17.19 -63.43
CA LEU A 174 65.51 17.30 -63.29
C LEU A 174 65.18 18.17 -62.08
N ILE A 175 64.13 18.98 -62.21
CA ILE A 175 63.56 19.80 -61.14
C ILE A 175 62.16 19.28 -60.85
N VAL A 176 61.86 19.11 -59.55
CA VAL A 176 60.54 18.75 -59.06
C VAL A 176 59.72 20.02 -58.94
N ASP A 177 58.66 20.13 -59.73
CA ASP A 177 57.73 21.25 -59.67
C ASP A 177 56.77 21.08 -58.50
N SER A 178 56.17 19.88 -58.40
CA SER A 178 55.23 19.53 -57.34
C SER A 178 55.27 18.03 -57.01
N LEU A 179 55.09 17.70 -55.74
CA LEU A 179 54.84 16.35 -55.23
C LEU A 179 53.55 16.41 -54.43
N GLN A 180 52.61 15.50 -54.69
CA GLN A 180 51.37 15.38 -53.94
C GLN A 180 51.09 13.94 -53.57
N ILE A 181 50.71 13.72 -52.30
CA ILE A 181 50.26 12.41 -51.81
C ILE A 181 48.73 12.36 -51.91
N HIS A 182 48.20 11.50 -52.78
CA HIS A 182 46.77 11.35 -53.00
C HIS A 182 46.14 10.48 -51.91
N GLU A 183 46.65 9.26 -51.75
CA GLU A 183 46.02 8.25 -50.93
C GLU A 183 47.06 7.41 -50.18
N ILE A 184 46.71 7.02 -48.95
CA ILE A 184 47.48 6.10 -48.13
C ILE A 184 46.55 4.93 -47.82
N GLU A 185 46.75 3.84 -48.54
CA GLU A 185 46.00 2.61 -48.36
C GLU A 185 46.70 1.70 -47.34
N ASP A 186 45.89 1.06 -46.51
CA ASP A 186 46.34 0.08 -45.53
C ASP A 186 45.63 -1.26 -45.76
N PRO A 187 46.33 -2.27 -46.29
CA PRO A 187 45.76 -3.61 -46.51
C PRO A 187 45.43 -4.36 -45.21
N THR A 188 45.99 -3.97 -44.06
CA THR A 188 45.73 -4.64 -42.77
C THR A 188 44.44 -4.15 -42.10
N GLY A 189 43.94 -2.97 -42.50
CA GLY A 189 42.77 -2.34 -41.91
C GLY A 189 43.01 -1.66 -40.56
N TYR A 190 44.26 -1.50 -40.14
CA TYR A 190 44.68 -0.66 -39.01
C TYR A 190 44.04 0.74 -39.04
N ILE A 191 44.11 1.46 -40.17
CA ILE A 191 43.52 2.81 -40.29
C ILE A 191 42.01 2.77 -40.02
N LYS A 192 41.32 1.78 -40.57
CA LYS A 192 39.88 1.59 -40.38
C LYS A 192 39.55 1.29 -38.93
N ASN A 193 40.34 0.43 -38.28
CA ASN A 193 40.17 0.07 -36.87
C ASN A 193 40.43 1.25 -35.94
N MET A 194 41.43 2.09 -36.25
CA MET A 194 41.72 3.32 -35.52
C MET A 194 40.57 4.34 -35.63
N ALA A 195 39.91 4.43 -36.78
CA ALA A 195 38.78 5.32 -37.00
C ALA A 195 37.48 4.85 -36.32
N MET A 196 37.34 3.56 -36.00
CA MET A 196 36.10 2.99 -35.46
C MET A 196 35.65 3.60 -34.13
N PRO A 197 36.50 3.77 -33.09
CA PRO A 197 36.10 4.42 -31.84
C PRO A 197 35.61 5.85 -32.03
N HIS A 198 36.27 6.63 -32.91
CA HIS A 198 35.85 7.99 -33.24
C HIS A 198 34.49 8.00 -33.96
N ALA A 199 34.30 7.10 -34.92
CA ALA A 199 33.02 6.96 -35.60
C ALA A 199 31.90 6.56 -34.64
N ALA A 200 32.17 5.61 -33.72
CA ALA A 200 31.22 5.19 -32.70
C ALA A 200 30.88 6.32 -31.71
N ALA A 201 31.86 7.14 -31.32
CA ALA A 201 31.65 8.31 -30.46
C ALA A 201 30.75 9.35 -31.16
N VAL A 202 31.07 9.72 -32.41
CA VAL A 202 30.25 10.65 -33.21
C VAL A 202 28.83 10.10 -33.39
N GLN A 203 28.69 8.81 -33.67
CA GLN A 203 27.37 8.18 -33.82
C GLN A 203 26.59 8.14 -32.49
N ARG A 204 27.25 7.87 -31.37
CA ARG A 204 26.65 7.92 -30.03
C ARG A 204 26.16 9.32 -29.71
N ASP A 205 27.00 10.32 -29.93
CA ASP A 205 26.68 11.71 -29.60
C ASP A 205 25.55 12.23 -30.51
N ALA A 206 25.55 11.86 -31.80
CA ALA A 206 24.42 12.11 -32.70
C ALA A 206 23.12 11.44 -32.22
N ARG A 207 23.19 10.20 -31.72
CA ARG A 207 22.02 9.50 -31.15
C ARG A 207 21.50 10.18 -29.88
N ILE A 208 22.39 10.63 -29.00
CA ILE A 208 22.02 11.37 -27.79
C ILE A 208 21.33 12.69 -28.17
N ALA A 209 21.92 13.46 -29.09
CA ALA A 209 21.34 14.71 -29.58
C ALA A 209 19.95 14.49 -30.20
N GLN A 210 19.77 13.42 -30.97
CA GLN A 210 18.46 13.08 -31.54
C GLN A 210 17.45 12.66 -30.48
N ALA A 211 17.86 11.89 -29.47
CA ALA A 211 16.99 11.48 -28.37
C ALA A 211 16.55 12.69 -27.52
N GLU A 212 17.47 13.62 -27.24
CA GLU A 212 17.17 14.88 -26.54
C GLU A 212 16.21 15.75 -27.35
N ALA A 213 16.44 15.91 -28.66
CA ALA A 213 15.54 16.64 -29.54
C ALA A 213 14.13 16.02 -29.55
N ASN A 214 14.03 14.69 -29.68
CA ASN A 214 12.74 13.98 -29.65
C ASN A 214 12.04 14.12 -28.29
N ARG A 215 12.80 14.05 -27.19
CA ARG A 215 12.26 14.23 -25.84
C ARG A 215 11.67 15.63 -25.67
N LEU A 216 12.42 16.66 -26.05
CA LEU A 216 11.96 18.06 -25.96
C LEU A 216 10.72 18.29 -26.83
N ALA A 217 10.69 17.75 -28.05
CA ALA A 217 9.51 17.83 -28.92
C ALA A 217 8.29 17.15 -28.28
N THR A 218 8.45 15.93 -27.75
CA THR A 218 7.38 15.19 -27.09
C THR A 218 6.89 15.93 -25.83
N GLU A 219 7.78 16.45 -25.00
CA GLU A 219 7.41 17.22 -23.81
C GLU A 219 6.60 18.48 -24.17
N ALA A 220 7.00 19.21 -25.23
CA ALA A 220 6.27 20.36 -25.71
C ALA A 220 4.88 19.99 -26.26
N GLU A 221 4.76 18.87 -27.00
CA GLU A 221 3.49 18.35 -27.48
C GLU A 221 2.55 17.94 -26.34
N GLN A 222 3.07 17.23 -25.32
CA GLN A 222 2.29 16.83 -24.15
C GLN A 222 1.81 18.04 -23.34
N GLN A 223 2.67 19.05 -23.16
CA GLN A 223 2.27 20.31 -22.51
C GLN A 223 1.19 21.06 -23.32
N SER A 224 1.28 21.02 -24.65
CA SER A 224 0.24 21.60 -25.51
C SER A 224 -1.08 20.82 -25.36
N TYR A 225 -1.01 19.49 -25.40
CA TYR A 225 -2.18 18.62 -25.26
C TYR A 225 -2.86 18.78 -23.89
N ALA A 226 -2.09 18.85 -22.80
CA ALA A 226 -2.61 19.08 -21.45
C ALA A 226 -3.37 20.41 -21.36
N ARG A 227 -2.80 21.49 -21.93
CA ARG A 227 -3.48 22.81 -21.99
C ARG A 227 -4.75 22.78 -22.83
N MET A 228 -4.76 22.07 -23.94
CA MET A 228 -5.97 21.88 -24.75
C MET A 228 -7.05 21.10 -24.00
N ALA A 229 -6.67 20.05 -23.28
CA ALA A 229 -7.59 19.24 -22.49
C ALA A 229 -8.19 20.04 -21.32
N GLU A 230 -7.37 20.84 -20.63
CA GLU A 230 -7.82 21.76 -19.57
C GLU A 230 -8.80 22.80 -20.12
N ALA A 231 -8.47 23.46 -21.24
CA ALA A 231 -9.35 24.43 -21.88
C ALA A 231 -10.67 23.78 -22.35
N THR A 232 -10.63 22.55 -22.85
CA THR A 232 -11.83 21.80 -23.27
C THR A 232 -12.70 21.47 -22.08
N ARG A 233 -12.13 20.93 -21.00
CA ARG A 233 -12.84 20.63 -19.75
C ARG A 233 -13.51 21.87 -19.18
N ASP A 234 -12.78 22.99 -19.11
CA ASP A 234 -13.32 24.22 -18.55
C ASP A 234 -14.45 24.79 -19.41
N SER A 235 -14.31 24.71 -20.74
CA SER A 235 -15.40 25.04 -21.68
C SER A 235 -16.64 24.15 -21.46
N GLU A 236 -16.46 22.85 -21.26
CA GLU A 236 -17.55 21.91 -21.00
C GLU A 236 -18.24 22.18 -19.65
N ILE A 237 -17.48 22.47 -18.60
CA ILE A 237 -18.03 22.83 -17.28
C ILE A 237 -18.84 24.13 -17.37
N LEU A 238 -18.32 25.15 -18.06
CA LEU A 238 -19.04 26.40 -18.27
C LEU A 238 -20.34 26.18 -19.05
N GLN A 239 -20.28 25.39 -20.13
CA GLN A 239 -21.46 25.07 -20.94
C GLN A 239 -22.51 24.30 -20.13
N ALA A 240 -22.10 23.31 -19.33
CA ALA A 240 -22.98 22.57 -18.44
C ALA A 240 -23.59 23.47 -17.35
N GLY A 241 -22.80 24.40 -16.79
CA GLY A 241 -23.28 25.42 -15.84
C GLY A 241 -24.35 26.31 -16.46
N TYR A 242 -24.10 26.87 -17.66
CA TYR A 242 -25.09 27.65 -18.38
C TYR A 242 -26.35 26.85 -18.73
N GLN A 243 -26.19 25.58 -19.11
CA GLN A 243 -27.32 24.71 -19.39
C GLN A 243 -28.18 24.46 -18.14
N ALA A 244 -27.56 24.18 -17.00
CA ALA A 244 -28.26 24.02 -15.72
C ALA A 244 -29.00 25.30 -15.30
N GLU A 245 -28.40 26.48 -15.49
CA GLU A 245 -29.07 27.76 -15.26
C GLU A 245 -30.28 27.95 -16.17
N ARG A 246 -30.15 27.63 -17.46
CA ARG A 246 -31.25 27.69 -18.42
C ARG A 246 -32.36 26.72 -18.06
N ASP A 247 -32.04 25.49 -17.68
CA ASP A 247 -33.01 24.48 -17.30
C ASP A 247 -33.75 24.87 -16.01
N LYS A 248 -33.03 25.44 -15.03
CA LYS A 248 -33.64 25.97 -13.81
C LYS A 248 -34.58 27.15 -14.11
N ALA A 249 -34.15 28.07 -14.98
CA ALA A 249 -34.99 29.19 -15.41
C ALA A 249 -36.24 28.71 -16.16
N ALA A 250 -36.09 27.72 -17.05
CA ALA A 250 -37.18 27.11 -17.80
C ALA A 250 -38.16 26.36 -16.89
N ALA A 251 -37.67 25.55 -15.95
CA ALA A 251 -38.50 24.85 -14.98
C ALA A 251 -39.30 25.83 -14.11
N LYS A 252 -38.67 26.92 -13.66
CA LYS A 252 -39.35 27.98 -12.89
C LYS A 252 -40.43 28.69 -13.73
N ALA A 253 -40.15 28.94 -15.01
CA ALA A 253 -41.13 29.50 -15.94
C ALA A 253 -42.31 28.54 -16.20
N GLN A 254 -42.04 27.24 -16.35
CA GLN A 254 -43.09 26.22 -16.52
C GLN A 254 -43.95 26.04 -15.26
N GLN A 255 -43.35 26.13 -14.07
CA GLN A 255 -44.08 26.06 -12.80
C GLN A 255 -44.97 27.28 -12.56
N ALA A 256 -44.62 28.45 -13.11
CA ALA A 256 -45.36 29.69 -12.87
C ALA A 256 -46.84 29.61 -13.30
N GLY A 257 -47.16 28.92 -14.39
CA GLY A 257 -48.54 28.76 -14.88
C GLY A 257 -49.42 27.96 -13.91
N PRO A 258 -49.14 26.67 -13.66
CA PRO A 258 -49.92 25.84 -12.75
C PRO A 258 -49.97 26.37 -11.32
N LEU A 259 -48.90 27.01 -10.85
CA LEU A 259 -48.84 27.59 -9.51
C LEU A 259 -49.70 28.86 -9.41
N ALA A 260 -49.76 29.67 -10.47
CA ALA A 260 -50.71 30.78 -10.56
C ALA A 260 -52.17 30.28 -10.59
N ASP A 261 -52.45 29.21 -11.34
CA ASP A 261 -53.78 28.60 -11.39
C ASP A 261 -54.20 27.99 -10.03
N ALA A 262 -53.26 27.31 -9.36
CA ALA A 262 -53.50 26.74 -8.03
C ALA A 262 -53.73 27.83 -6.97
N ALA A 263 -52.94 28.92 -7.01
CA ALA A 263 -53.13 30.06 -6.13
C ALA A 263 -54.50 30.73 -6.36
N ALA A 264 -54.91 30.90 -7.62
CA ALA A 264 -56.23 31.44 -7.97
C ALA A 264 -57.37 30.53 -7.46
N ARG A 265 -57.25 29.21 -7.62
CA ARG A 265 -58.23 28.25 -7.09
C ARG A 265 -58.28 28.23 -5.57
N GLN A 266 -57.13 28.30 -4.91
CA GLN A 266 -57.08 28.33 -3.45
C GLN A 266 -57.74 29.59 -2.89
N GLU A 267 -57.57 30.74 -3.53
CA GLU A 267 -58.30 31.96 -3.17
C GLU A 267 -59.82 31.76 -3.28
N VAL A 268 -60.32 31.15 -4.37
CA VAL A 268 -61.75 30.83 -4.51
C VAL A 268 -62.24 29.92 -3.39
N VAL A 269 -61.50 28.85 -3.07
CA VAL A 269 -61.88 27.92 -1.98
C VAL A 269 -61.89 28.63 -0.63
N ILE A 270 -60.92 29.52 -0.34
CA ILE A 270 -60.91 30.32 0.90
C ILE A 270 -62.16 31.20 0.98
N GLN A 271 -62.59 31.81 -0.13
CA GLN A 271 -63.82 32.60 -0.15
C GLN A 271 -65.05 31.71 0.04
N GLU A 272 -65.12 30.54 -0.59
CA GLU A 272 -66.22 29.58 -0.43
C GLU A 272 -66.31 29.03 1.01
N THR A 273 -65.20 28.67 1.64
CA THR A 273 -65.20 28.20 3.04
C THR A 273 -65.66 29.30 3.98
N LYS A 274 -65.28 30.56 3.73
CA LYS A 274 -65.74 31.71 4.52
C LYS A 274 -67.25 31.91 4.41
N VAL A 275 -67.83 31.66 3.23
CA VAL A 275 -69.30 31.65 3.06
C VAL A 275 -69.94 30.50 3.83
N ALA A 276 -69.38 29.28 3.74
CA ALA A 276 -69.88 28.12 4.46
C ALA A 276 -69.81 28.27 5.99
N GLU A 277 -68.73 28.86 6.52
CA GLU A 277 -68.59 29.20 7.94
C GLU A 277 -69.67 30.18 8.39
N LEU A 278 -69.92 31.25 7.61
CA LEU A 278 -70.98 32.22 7.90
C LEU A 278 -72.37 31.56 7.91
N GLU A 279 -72.63 30.62 7.01
CA GLU A 279 -73.89 29.85 6.98
C GLU A 279 -74.02 28.90 8.17
N ALA A 280 -72.96 28.18 8.53
CA ALA A 280 -72.93 27.31 9.70
C ALA A 280 -73.15 28.10 11.00
N HIS A 281 -72.53 29.27 11.12
CA HIS A 281 -72.69 30.15 12.28
C HIS A 281 -74.13 30.69 12.38
N ARG A 282 -74.76 31.02 11.25
CA ARG A 282 -76.17 31.41 11.18
C ARG A 282 -77.09 30.27 11.64
N ARG A 283 -76.78 29.04 11.23
CA ARG A 283 -77.53 27.83 11.60
C ARG A 283 -77.36 27.46 13.08
N GLU A 284 -76.16 27.65 13.64
CA GLU A 284 -75.90 27.44 15.06
C GLU A 284 -76.70 28.43 15.92
N GLN A 285 -76.73 29.72 15.54
CA GLN A 285 -77.52 30.73 16.25
C GLN A 285 -79.02 30.41 16.24
N GLN A 286 -79.55 29.89 15.13
CA GLN A 286 -80.94 29.42 15.05
C GLN A 286 -81.19 28.24 16.00
N LEU A 287 -80.32 27.22 16.00
CA LEU A 287 -80.44 26.06 16.89
C LEU A 287 -80.31 26.42 18.38
N GLN A 288 -79.45 27.39 18.72
CA GLN A 288 -79.36 27.91 20.08
C GLN A 288 -80.64 28.63 20.54
N ALA A 289 -81.32 29.36 19.64
CA ALA A 289 -82.58 30.02 19.95
C ALA A 289 -83.75 29.01 20.10
N ASP A 290 -83.86 28.04 19.19
CA ASP A 290 -85.02 27.15 19.11
C ASP A 290 -84.95 25.93 20.04
N VAL A 291 -83.75 25.36 20.27
CA VAL A 291 -83.60 24.11 21.03
C VAL A 291 -83.13 24.35 22.46
N ARG A 292 -82.11 25.21 22.66
CA ARG A 292 -81.51 25.40 24.00
C ARG A 292 -82.39 26.20 24.93
N LYS A 293 -82.97 27.33 24.49
CA LYS A 293 -83.78 28.18 25.38
C LYS A 293 -84.98 27.45 26.01
N PRO A 294 -85.77 26.64 25.28
CA PRO A 294 -86.83 25.84 25.89
C PRO A 294 -86.31 24.72 26.79
N ALA A 295 -85.14 24.13 26.47
CA ALA A 295 -84.53 23.07 27.26
C ALA A 295 -83.95 23.60 28.59
N ASP A 296 -83.27 24.74 28.56
CA ASP A 296 -82.69 25.40 29.74
C ASP A 296 -83.80 25.88 30.71
N ALA A 297 -84.96 26.33 30.19
CA ALA A 297 -86.12 26.68 31.00
C ALA A 297 -86.69 25.47 31.78
N LYS A 298 -86.84 24.31 31.11
CA LYS A 298 -87.31 23.07 31.75
C LYS A 298 -86.30 22.51 32.76
N ALA A 299 -85.01 22.65 32.49
CA ALA A 299 -83.95 22.20 33.40
C ALA A 299 -83.89 23.06 34.68
N TYR A 300 -84.10 24.37 34.55
CA TYR A 300 -84.14 25.30 35.69
C TYR A 300 -85.33 24.98 36.61
N GLU A 301 -86.55 24.85 36.07
CA GLU A 301 -87.77 24.52 36.83
C GLU A 301 -87.59 23.24 37.67
N LYS A 302 -87.05 22.19 37.06
CA LYS A 302 -86.81 20.89 37.71
C LYS A 302 -85.74 20.97 38.81
N ARG A 303 -84.72 21.82 38.66
CA ARG A 303 -83.68 22.02 39.68
C ARG A 303 -84.23 22.73 40.91
N THR A 304 -85.01 23.80 40.71
CA THR A 304 -85.65 24.54 41.82
C THR A 304 -86.62 23.69 42.63
N LEU A 305 -87.42 22.83 41.98
CA LEU A 305 -88.30 21.88 42.68
C LEU A 305 -87.50 20.87 43.52
N ALA A 306 -86.42 20.33 42.97
CA ALA A 306 -85.59 19.35 43.66
C ALA A 306 -84.76 19.94 44.82
N GLU A 307 -84.38 21.22 44.75
CA GLU A 307 -83.72 21.95 45.84
C GLU A 307 -84.70 22.23 46.99
N ALA A 308 -85.92 22.70 46.69
CA ALA A 308 -86.96 22.91 47.70
C ALA A 308 -87.30 21.62 48.48
N GLU A 309 -87.41 20.47 47.81
CA GLU A 309 -87.62 19.17 48.46
C GLU A 309 -86.43 18.69 49.29
N ARG A 310 -85.20 19.12 48.94
CA ARG A 310 -83.99 18.76 49.69
C ARG A 310 -83.93 19.53 51.01
N ASP A 311 -84.25 20.82 50.97
CA ASP A 311 -84.20 21.70 52.14
C ASP A 311 -85.25 21.31 53.20
N VAL A 312 -86.47 20.96 52.80
CA VAL A 312 -87.50 20.43 53.71
C VAL A 312 -87.03 19.16 54.43
N ARG A 313 -86.35 18.26 53.71
CA ARG A 313 -85.83 17.01 54.29
C ARG A 313 -84.67 17.24 55.27
N ILE A 314 -83.77 18.18 54.97
CA ILE A 314 -82.65 18.51 55.86
C ILE A 314 -83.16 19.15 57.15
N SER A 315 -84.08 20.13 57.07
CA SER A 315 -84.63 20.78 58.26
C SER A 315 -85.39 19.81 59.19
N ALA A 316 -86.08 18.81 58.62
CA ALA A 316 -86.78 17.79 59.40
C ALA A 316 -85.82 16.80 60.07
N ALA A 317 -84.68 16.48 59.43
CA ALA A 317 -83.67 15.58 59.97
C ALA A 317 -82.86 16.24 61.10
N GLU A 318 -82.51 17.52 60.97
CA GLU A 318 -81.77 18.27 61.99
C GLU A 318 -82.57 18.46 63.29
N ALA A 319 -83.88 18.71 63.19
CA ALA A 319 -84.77 18.79 64.36
C ALA A 319 -84.79 17.48 65.15
N LYS A 320 -84.82 16.34 64.45
CA LYS A 320 -84.85 15.01 65.05
C LYS A 320 -83.52 14.63 65.72
N ALA A 321 -82.39 15.01 65.12
CA ALA A 321 -81.06 14.77 65.70
C ALA A 321 -80.88 15.54 67.03
N LYS A 322 -81.32 16.80 67.08
CA LYS A 322 -81.19 17.66 68.25
C LYS A 322 -82.02 17.19 69.45
N GLU A 323 -83.20 16.60 69.20
CA GLU A 323 -84.05 16.00 70.23
C GLU A 323 -83.39 14.76 70.86
N THR A 324 -82.77 13.90 70.03
CA THR A 324 -82.11 12.67 70.52
C THR A 324 -80.85 12.95 71.32
N GLU A 325 -80.08 13.99 70.99
CA GLU A 325 -78.84 14.34 71.70
C GLU A 325 -79.13 14.88 73.12
N LEU A 326 -80.16 15.73 73.25
CA LEU A 326 -80.60 16.27 74.55
C LEU A 326 -81.16 15.18 75.47
N ALA A 327 -81.87 14.18 74.92
CA ALA A 327 -82.37 13.03 75.68
C ALA A 327 -81.23 12.12 76.18
N ALA A 328 -80.21 11.87 75.35
CA ALA A 328 -79.06 11.03 75.72
C ALA A 328 -78.17 11.68 76.80
N ALA A 329 -78.02 13.00 76.80
CA ALA A 329 -77.25 13.72 77.82
C ALA A 329 -77.91 13.68 79.21
N ALA A 330 -79.25 13.72 79.29
CA ALA A 330 -79.98 13.63 80.55
C ALA A 330 -79.87 12.22 81.18
N GLU A 331 -79.91 11.17 80.37
CA GLU A 331 -79.84 9.78 80.84
C GLU A 331 -78.42 9.38 81.31
N ALA A 332 -77.37 9.84 80.60
CA ALA A 332 -75.98 9.61 80.99
C ALA A 332 -75.63 10.22 82.36
N THR A 333 -76.29 11.32 82.74
CA THR A 333 -76.04 12.02 84.00
C THR A 333 -76.72 11.31 85.19
N ARG A 334 -77.86 10.65 84.98
CA ARG A 334 -78.55 9.81 85.97
C ARG A 334 -77.79 8.52 86.28
N VAL A 335 -77.27 7.85 85.27
CA VAL A 335 -76.58 6.56 85.44
C VAL A 335 -75.23 6.73 86.17
N LYS A 336 -74.50 7.83 85.94
CA LYS A 336 -73.22 8.11 86.63
C LYS A 336 -73.38 8.40 88.12
N THR A 337 -74.47 9.02 88.55
CA THR A 337 -74.72 9.36 89.96
C THR A 337 -75.27 8.18 90.76
N ALA A 338 -76.02 7.27 90.13
CA ALA A 338 -76.45 6.02 90.76
C ALA A 338 -75.29 5.00 90.93
N ALA A 339 -74.44 4.84 89.91
CA ALA A 339 -73.34 3.87 89.94
C ALA A 339 -72.22 4.21 90.95
N GLY A 340 -72.04 5.49 91.31
CA GLY A 340 -71.07 5.91 92.31
C GLY A 340 -71.46 5.59 93.75
N ALA A 341 -72.77 5.63 94.06
CA ALA A 341 -73.30 5.37 95.41
C ALA A 341 -73.37 3.87 95.74
N GLU A 342 -73.60 3.01 94.75
CA GLU A 342 -73.65 1.56 94.95
C GLU A 342 -72.26 0.92 95.13
N ALA A 343 -71.22 1.48 94.49
CA ALA A 343 -69.86 0.93 94.55
C ALA A 343 -69.14 1.14 95.90
N GLU A 344 -69.50 2.19 96.66
CA GLU A 344 -68.94 2.43 98.01
C GLU A 344 -69.61 1.56 99.09
N ALA A 345 -70.90 1.23 98.93
CA ALA A 345 -71.64 0.36 99.85
C ALA A 345 -71.16 -1.10 99.79
N THR A 346 -70.79 -1.62 98.60
CA THR A 346 -70.35 -3.02 98.44
C THR A 346 -68.92 -3.25 98.96
N LYS A 347 -68.03 -2.24 98.92
CA LYS A 347 -66.66 -2.35 99.47
C LYS A 347 -66.64 -2.41 101.01
N ALA A 348 -67.52 -1.68 101.69
CA ALA A 348 -67.62 -1.70 103.15
C ALA A 348 -68.20 -3.01 103.70
N HIS A 349 -69.12 -3.65 102.97
CA HIS A 349 -69.72 -4.93 103.37
C HIS A 349 -68.77 -6.13 103.17
N GLY A 350 -67.91 -6.10 102.15
CA GLY A 350 -66.95 -7.18 101.86
C GLY A 350 -65.81 -7.29 102.87
N THR A 351 -65.34 -6.18 103.44
CA THR A 351 -64.24 -6.18 104.43
C THR A 351 -64.65 -6.67 105.81
N ALA A 352 -65.93 -6.52 106.18
CA ALA A 352 -66.47 -6.99 107.47
C ALA A 352 -66.70 -8.52 107.48
N LEU A 353 -67.19 -9.09 106.37
CA LEU A 353 -67.44 -10.53 106.28
C LEU A 353 -66.13 -11.34 106.29
N ALA A 354 -65.08 -10.86 105.60
CA ALA A 354 -63.79 -11.54 105.48
C ALA A 354 -62.95 -11.56 106.78
N ALA A 355 -63.24 -10.67 107.74
CA ALA A 355 -62.61 -10.67 109.07
C ALA A 355 -63.26 -11.68 110.01
N SER A 356 -64.57 -11.90 109.90
CA SER A 356 -65.32 -12.85 110.72
C SER A 356 -65.03 -14.31 110.35
N THR A 357 -64.81 -14.62 109.08
CA THR A 357 -64.57 -16.01 108.62
C THR A 357 -63.16 -16.52 108.95
N ARG A 358 -62.18 -15.61 109.11
CA ARG A 358 -60.79 -15.95 109.45
C ARG A 358 -60.66 -16.35 110.94
N ALA A 359 -61.41 -15.68 111.81
CA ALA A 359 -61.45 -15.99 113.24
C ALA A 359 -62.17 -17.31 113.57
N THR A 360 -63.18 -17.71 112.78
CA THR A 360 -63.83 -19.03 112.90
C THR A 360 -62.98 -20.17 112.34
N GLY A 361 -62.24 -19.93 111.25
CA GLY A 361 -61.35 -20.95 110.66
C GLY A 361 -60.13 -21.31 111.53
N GLU A 362 -59.56 -20.34 112.26
CA GLU A 362 -58.45 -20.58 113.18
C GLU A 362 -58.89 -21.36 114.44
N ALA A 363 -60.12 -21.16 114.90
CA ALA A 363 -60.70 -21.90 116.03
C ALA A 363 -61.03 -23.36 115.68
N GLU A 364 -61.46 -23.65 114.45
CA GLU A 364 -61.73 -25.01 113.98
C GLU A 364 -60.44 -25.80 113.68
N ALA A 365 -59.38 -25.13 113.22
CA ALA A 365 -58.07 -25.74 113.01
C ALA A 365 -57.40 -26.18 114.33
N ALA A 366 -57.54 -25.40 115.40
CA ALA A 366 -57.05 -25.76 116.74
C ALA A 366 -57.83 -26.95 117.34
N ALA A 367 -59.13 -27.03 117.09
CA ALA A 367 -59.96 -28.17 117.50
C ALA A 367 -59.63 -29.45 116.70
N ALA A 368 -59.27 -29.32 115.42
CA ALA A 368 -58.84 -30.44 114.57
C ALA A 368 -57.46 -30.98 114.95
N GLN A 369 -56.50 -30.12 115.34
CA GLN A 369 -55.18 -30.57 115.85
C GLN A 369 -55.30 -31.36 117.16
N ALA A 370 -56.18 -30.94 118.07
CA ALA A 370 -56.42 -31.66 119.32
C ALA A 370 -57.07 -33.04 119.10
N ARG A 371 -57.98 -33.17 118.13
CA ARG A 371 -58.57 -34.47 117.74
C ARG A 371 -57.58 -35.36 117.00
N GLY A 372 -56.73 -34.78 116.14
CA GLY A 372 -55.68 -35.52 115.42
C GLY A 372 -54.59 -36.09 116.32
N LEU A 373 -54.24 -35.40 117.43
CA LEU A 373 -53.31 -35.94 118.44
C LEU A 373 -53.93 -37.11 119.21
N ALA A 374 -55.22 -37.04 119.53
CA ALA A 374 -55.95 -38.13 120.20
C ALA A 374 -56.13 -39.37 119.31
N GLU A 375 -56.38 -39.17 118.01
CA GLU A 375 -56.45 -40.26 117.02
C GLU A 375 -55.07 -40.86 116.71
N ALA A 376 -54.00 -40.05 116.71
CA ALA A 376 -52.63 -40.55 116.54
C ALA A 376 -52.14 -41.40 117.72
N GLU A 377 -52.53 -41.10 118.96
CA GLU A 377 -52.25 -41.93 120.13
C GLU A 377 -53.06 -43.24 120.12
N ALA A 378 -54.31 -43.20 119.65
CA ALA A 378 -55.14 -44.39 119.45
C ALA A 378 -54.61 -45.30 118.32
N VAL A 379 -54.11 -44.72 117.22
CA VAL A 379 -53.47 -45.46 116.11
C VAL A 379 -52.10 -45.99 116.50
N ARG A 380 -51.32 -45.28 117.34
CA ARG A 380 -50.05 -45.79 117.88
C ARG A 380 -50.27 -46.99 118.81
N ALA A 381 -51.35 -47.00 119.59
CA ALA A 381 -51.76 -48.16 120.41
C ALA A 381 -52.25 -49.35 119.55
N LYS A 382 -52.99 -49.09 118.45
CA LYS A 382 -53.40 -50.15 117.50
C LYS A 382 -52.24 -50.67 116.64
N GLY A 383 -51.30 -49.83 116.25
CA GLY A 383 -50.08 -50.21 115.52
C GLY A 383 -49.11 -51.04 116.37
N LEU A 384 -49.10 -50.86 117.69
CA LEU A 384 -48.39 -51.74 118.63
C LEU A 384 -49.06 -53.13 118.70
N ALA A 385 -50.40 -53.20 118.68
CA ALA A 385 -51.13 -54.47 118.63
C ALA A 385 -50.98 -55.19 117.28
N GLU A 386 -50.95 -54.45 116.15
CA GLU A 386 -50.74 -55.01 114.81
C GLU A 386 -49.30 -55.49 114.61
N ALA A 387 -48.31 -54.76 115.14
CA ALA A 387 -46.91 -55.19 115.16
C ALA A 387 -46.69 -56.45 116.03
N GLU A 388 -47.44 -56.63 117.11
CA GLU A 388 -47.45 -57.87 117.90
C GLU A 388 -48.09 -59.04 117.15
N THR A 389 -49.18 -58.85 116.39
CA THR A 389 -49.73 -59.90 115.51
C THR A 389 -48.86 -60.21 114.30
N ILE A 390 -48.09 -59.25 113.78
CA ILE A 390 -47.11 -59.48 112.72
C ILE A 390 -45.85 -60.16 113.30
N LYS A 391 -45.44 -59.88 114.54
CA LYS A 391 -44.42 -60.67 115.26
C LYS A 391 -44.89 -62.11 115.52
N ALA A 392 -46.16 -62.32 115.89
CA ALA A 392 -46.74 -63.65 116.08
C ALA A 392 -46.93 -64.41 114.75
N ARG A 393 -47.29 -63.72 113.66
CA ARG A 393 -47.32 -64.31 112.30
C ARG A 393 -45.93 -64.55 111.74
N ALA A 394 -44.97 -63.63 111.88
CA ALA A 394 -43.62 -63.75 111.35
C ALA A 394 -42.75 -64.76 112.14
N ALA A 395 -43.02 -64.98 113.43
CA ALA A 395 -42.35 -66.03 114.20
C ALA A 395 -42.97 -67.43 113.95
N ALA A 396 -44.28 -67.54 113.76
CA ALA A 396 -44.90 -68.80 113.32
C ALA A 396 -44.67 -69.11 111.82
N LEU A 397 -44.25 -68.12 111.02
CA LEU A 397 -43.77 -68.30 109.64
C LEU A 397 -42.25 -68.57 109.57
N ALA A 398 -41.55 -68.55 110.71
CA ALA A 398 -40.13 -68.84 110.79
C ALA A 398 -39.80 -70.31 111.10
N GLU A 399 -40.79 -71.14 111.45
CA GLU A 399 -40.57 -72.57 111.72
C GLU A 399 -41.24 -73.47 110.67
N ASN A 400 -40.51 -73.58 109.55
CA ASN A 400 -40.52 -74.61 108.50
C ASN A 400 -41.65 -74.51 107.45
N GLN A 401 -41.32 -74.17 106.20
CA GLN A 401 -40.80 -75.09 105.15
C GLN A 401 -41.74 -76.29 105.02
N GLU A 402 -42.64 -76.39 104.06
CA GLU A 402 -42.58 -76.13 102.62
C GLU A 402 -44.00 -75.79 102.11
N ALA A 403 -44.09 -75.20 100.92
CA ALA A 403 -45.31 -75.26 100.09
C ALA A 403 -46.61 -74.63 100.65
N VAL A 404 -46.84 -73.35 100.34
CA VAL A 404 -48.17 -72.99 99.82
C VAL A 404 -48.00 -72.12 98.57
N VAL A 405 -47.70 -72.87 97.50
CA VAL A 405 -48.00 -72.55 96.13
C VAL A 405 -49.51 -72.36 96.00
N ALA A 406 -49.89 -71.45 95.11
CA ALA A 406 -51.24 -71.14 94.66
C ALA A 406 -52.08 -70.31 95.64
N GLN A 407 -52.37 -69.06 95.29
CA GLN A 407 -53.75 -68.66 94.91
C GLN A 407 -53.93 -67.13 94.81
N GLN A 408 -53.03 -66.28 95.34
CA GLN A 408 -53.20 -64.81 95.28
C GLN A 408 -52.37 -64.08 94.21
N LEU A 409 -51.51 -64.80 93.50
CA LEU A 409 -50.87 -64.30 92.28
C LEU A 409 -51.83 -64.30 91.07
N ALA A 410 -53.03 -64.89 91.19
CA ALA A 410 -53.88 -65.25 90.06
C ALA A 410 -54.87 -64.18 89.54
N GLU A 411 -55.10 -63.05 90.22
CA GLU A 411 -56.16 -62.12 89.77
C GLU A 411 -55.66 -60.82 89.12
N ASN A 412 -54.47 -60.34 89.45
CA ASN A 412 -54.00 -59.04 88.93
C ASN A 412 -52.81 -59.13 87.93
N TRP A 413 -52.49 -60.34 87.44
CA TRP A 413 -51.42 -60.60 86.46
C TRP A 413 -51.65 -60.11 85.00
N PRO A 414 -52.88 -59.91 84.48
CA PRO A 414 -53.06 -59.52 83.07
C PRO A 414 -52.85 -58.03 82.71
N GLU A 415 -52.72 -57.11 83.68
CA GLU A 415 -52.71 -55.66 83.41
C GLU A 415 -51.29 -55.04 83.36
N ILE A 416 -50.28 -55.66 84.01
CA ILE A 416 -48.90 -55.10 84.08
C ILE A 416 -47.95 -55.73 83.05
N VAL A 417 -48.19 -56.97 82.59
CA VAL A 417 -47.41 -57.58 81.48
C VAL A 417 -47.76 -56.97 80.13
N ARG A 418 -48.95 -56.38 79.99
CA ARG A 418 -49.32 -55.57 78.81
C ARG A 418 -48.40 -54.33 78.65
N ALA A 419 -47.71 -53.92 79.71
CA ALA A 419 -46.83 -52.75 79.74
C ALA A 419 -45.34 -53.05 79.44
N GLY A 420 -44.96 -54.26 79.03
CA GLY A 420 -43.54 -54.60 78.75
C GLY A 420 -43.21 -55.21 77.38
N ALA A 421 -44.19 -55.77 76.66
CA ALA A 421 -43.94 -56.73 75.57
C ALA A 421 -44.71 -56.48 74.25
N SER A 422 -45.24 -55.27 74.00
CA SER A 422 -45.64 -54.88 72.63
C SER A 422 -44.48 -54.32 71.79
N ALA A 423 -43.26 -54.41 72.30
CA ALA A 423 -42.06 -54.53 71.47
C ALA A 423 -41.73 -56.03 71.33
N PHE A 424 -41.52 -56.49 70.09
CA PHE A 424 -40.92 -57.80 69.71
C PHE A 424 -41.82 -59.04 69.48
N GLY A 425 -43.14 -58.89 69.32
CA GLY A 425 -44.06 -60.01 69.02
C GLY A 425 -44.07 -60.59 67.59
N ASN A 426 -43.13 -60.21 66.72
CA ASN A 426 -42.81 -60.96 65.48
C ASN A 426 -41.31 -61.30 65.50
N ALA A 427 -40.90 -62.00 66.55
CA ALA A 427 -39.71 -62.85 66.59
C ALA A 427 -40.16 -64.27 66.16
N ASP A 428 -39.40 -65.18 65.56
CA ASP A 428 -37.97 -65.30 65.27
C ASP A 428 -37.79 -66.60 64.43
N ASN A 429 -36.66 -66.69 63.72
CA ASN A 429 -35.98 -67.88 63.19
C ASN A 429 -36.35 -68.45 61.79
N MET A 430 -35.41 -68.27 60.84
CA MET A 430 -34.76 -69.41 60.18
C MET A 430 -33.34 -69.02 59.71
N VAL A 431 -32.38 -69.83 60.13
CA VAL A 431 -30.95 -69.84 59.78
C VAL A 431 -30.77 -70.44 58.37
N ILE A 432 -29.76 -70.01 57.60
CA ILE A 432 -28.72 -70.88 56.99
C ILE A 432 -27.73 -70.05 56.15
N LEU A 433 -26.48 -70.25 56.54
CA LEU A 433 -25.20 -70.07 55.88
C LEU A 433 -25.15 -70.52 54.41
N ASN A 434 -24.84 -69.62 53.47
CA ASN A 434 -23.79 -69.78 52.44
C ASN A 434 -23.87 -68.67 51.37
N GLY A 435 -22.70 -68.22 50.92
CA GLY A 435 -22.48 -67.97 49.49
C GLY A 435 -22.82 -66.58 48.96
N ALA A 436 -22.07 -66.20 47.94
CA ALA A 436 -22.05 -64.89 47.30
C ALA A 436 -23.34 -64.51 46.55
N ASP A 437 -23.50 -63.19 46.38
CA ASP A 437 -24.40 -62.46 45.47
C ASP A 437 -25.89 -62.33 45.81
N GLY A 438 -26.34 -61.09 46.10
CA GLY A 438 -27.76 -60.72 45.91
C GLY A 438 -28.41 -59.67 46.83
N MET A 439 -27.80 -58.50 47.10
CA MET A 439 -28.47 -57.40 47.85
C MET A 439 -28.25 -55.98 47.25
N ALA A 440 -27.90 -55.85 45.98
CA ALA A 440 -27.83 -54.55 45.28
C ALA A 440 -28.93 -54.35 44.22
N ASP A 441 -29.58 -55.44 43.76
CA ASP A 441 -30.52 -55.40 42.63
C ASP A 441 -31.96 -55.00 43.03
N MET A 442 -32.23 -54.82 44.33
CA MET A 442 -33.53 -54.30 44.82
C MET A 442 -33.55 -52.79 45.06
N PHE A 443 -32.40 -52.11 45.17
CA PHE A 443 -32.36 -50.65 45.36
C PHE A 443 -32.53 -49.88 44.03
N ALA A 444 -32.32 -50.57 42.89
CA ALA A 444 -32.48 -50.03 41.54
C ALA A 444 -33.94 -49.85 41.09
N LYS A 445 -34.95 -50.29 41.88
CA LYS A 445 -36.34 -50.36 41.41
C LYS A 445 -37.37 -49.51 42.17
N ALA A 446 -36.97 -48.73 43.18
CA ALA A 446 -37.92 -47.98 44.02
C ALA A 446 -37.69 -46.46 44.12
N LEU A 447 -36.52 -45.93 43.75
CA LEU A 447 -36.20 -44.49 43.89
C LEU A 447 -36.52 -43.62 42.66
N THR A 448 -37.06 -44.20 41.58
CA THR A 448 -37.47 -43.51 40.35
C THR A 448 -38.89 -42.93 40.38
N MET A 449 -39.58 -42.99 41.52
CA MET A 449 -40.81 -42.24 41.80
C MET A 449 -40.60 -41.48 43.11
N GLY A 450 -40.03 -40.28 43.14
CA GLY A 450 -40.43 -39.12 42.35
C GLY A 450 -41.41 -38.27 43.17
N GLY A 451 -40.92 -37.19 43.78
CA GLY A 451 -41.79 -36.04 44.12
C GLY A 451 -41.93 -35.67 45.61
N THR A 452 -40.90 -35.00 46.13
CA THR A 452 -41.03 -33.72 46.87
C THR A 452 -42.06 -33.61 48.01
N GLY A 453 -41.58 -33.67 49.25
CA GLY A 453 -42.33 -33.14 50.39
C GLY A 453 -41.61 -33.35 51.72
N LEU A 454 -41.07 -32.27 52.29
CA LEU A 454 -40.80 -32.16 53.73
C LEU A 454 -39.58 -32.93 54.28
N GLY A 455 -38.52 -32.97 53.46
CA GLY A 455 -37.11 -32.77 53.90
C GLY A 455 -36.72 -31.29 54.05
N LEU A 456 -37.66 -30.38 53.74
CA LEU A 456 -37.91 -29.24 54.65
C LEU A 456 -38.11 -29.85 56.04
N ALA A 457 -37.28 -29.64 57.04
CA ALA A 457 -37.13 -28.35 57.66
C ALA A 457 -35.74 -28.18 58.29
N ARG A 458 -34.87 -29.19 58.19
CA ARG A 458 -33.57 -29.19 58.89
C ARG A 458 -32.41 -28.75 58.01
N GLN A 459 -32.45 -29.08 56.72
CA GLN A 459 -31.47 -28.59 55.74
C GLN A 459 -31.67 -27.11 55.40
N LEU A 460 -32.86 -26.56 55.66
CA LEU A 460 -33.13 -25.12 55.58
C LEU A 460 -32.66 -24.33 56.80
N LEU A 461 -32.47 -24.93 57.98
CA LEU A 461 -32.01 -24.21 59.18
C LEU A 461 -30.50 -24.29 59.41
N SER A 462 -29.80 -25.28 58.84
CA SER A 462 -28.37 -25.53 59.11
C SER A 462 -27.40 -25.28 57.96
N SER A 463 -27.85 -24.81 56.79
CA SER A 463 -27.00 -24.02 55.89
C SER A 463 -27.24 -22.51 56.05
N MET A 464 -28.31 -22.11 56.76
CA MET A 464 -28.63 -20.72 57.15
C MET A 464 -27.63 -20.07 58.14
N ASN A 465 -26.47 -20.69 58.39
CA ASN A 465 -25.35 -20.10 59.15
C ASN A 465 -24.03 -20.06 58.35
N GLN A 466 -24.12 -20.12 57.02
CA GLN A 466 -23.01 -19.87 56.10
C GLN A 466 -23.54 -19.17 54.83
N ASP A 467 -24.29 -18.08 55.03
CA ASP A 467 -24.66 -17.13 53.98
C ASP A 467 -25.04 -15.80 54.66
N GLY A 468 -24.09 -14.88 54.65
CA GLY A 468 -24.19 -13.58 55.28
C GLY A 468 -23.08 -12.62 54.84
N GLN A 469 -22.56 -12.79 53.62
CA GLN A 469 -21.92 -11.70 52.87
C GLN A 469 -21.82 -12.07 51.38
N ASP A 470 -22.58 -11.29 50.62
CA ASP A 470 -22.39 -10.94 49.21
C ASP A 470 -22.78 -11.93 48.10
N ARG A 471 -23.89 -11.53 47.46
CA ARG A 471 -24.48 -12.06 46.24
C ARG A 471 -23.51 -11.95 45.06
N ASN A 472 -23.18 -13.10 44.49
CA ASN A 472 -22.81 -13.27 43.08
C ASN A 472 -24.11 -13.25 42.24
N GLY A 473 -24.22 -12.74 41.02
CA GLY A 473 -23.29 -12.16 40.08
C GLY A 473 -24.05 -11.99 38.77
N GLN A 474 -23.73 -10.94 38.01
CA GLN A 474 -24.00 -10.92 36.57
C GLN A 474 -22.94 -10.02 35.94
N ASP A 475 -21.81 -10.63 35.59
CA ASP A 475 -20.89 -10.02 34.64
C ASP A 475 -20.36 -11.08 33.69
N ARG A 476 -20.40 -10.73 32.40
CA ARG A 476 -19.85 -11.48 31.28
C ARG A 476 -18.80 -10.57 30.67
N GLY A 477 -17.55 -10.99 30.72
CA GLY A 477 -16.49 -10.44 29.87
C GLY A 477 -15.10 -11.01 30.20
N GLY A 478 -14.38 -11.45 29.16
CA GLY A 478 -12.91 -11.48 29.15
C GLY A 478 -12.25 -12.88 29.20
N PRO A 479 -11.43 -13.26 28.19
CA PRO A 479 -10.75 -14.56 28.10
C PRO A 479 -9.24 -14.53 28.45
N ASP A 480 -8.65 -15.75 28.44
CA ASP A 480 -7.23 -16.17 28.33
C ASP A 480 -6.58 -16.78 29.61
N PRO A 481 -5.50 -17.60 29.51
CA PRO A 481 -5.18 -18.65 28.52
C PRO A 481 -4.49 -19.93 29.11
N ALA A 482 -4.16 -20.87 28.20
CA ALA A 482 -2.98 -21.76 28.17
C ALA A 482 -2.94 -23.14 28.88
N GLY A 483 -2.68 -24.20 28.08
CA GLY A 483 -1.58 -25.16 28.31
C GLY A 483 -1.91 -26.66 28.35
N THR A 484 -1.57 -27.43 27.29
CA THR A 484 -0.61 -28.59 27.29
C THR A 484 -0.75 -29.48 26.02
N SER A 485 0.41 -29.82 25.44
CA SER A 485 0.72 -30.61 24.22
C SER A 485 0.48 -32.15 24.38
N PRO A 486 0.79 -33.09 23.42
CA PRO A 486 1.59 -32.98 22.16
C PRO A 486 1.12 -33.81 20.93
N LEU A 487 1.69 -33.54 19.74
CA LEU A 487 2.40 -34.52 18.87
C LEU A 487 2.68 -34.00 17.45
N ASN A 488 3.99 -33.99 17.14
CA ASN A 488 4.63 -34.47 15.90
C ASN A 488 4.70 -33.59 14.63
N GLY A 489 5.93 -33.40 14.13
CA GLY A 489 6.21 -33.18 12.69
C GLY A 489 7.10 -31.99 12.32
N LEU A 490 8.43 -32.21 12.36
CA LEU A 490 9.55 -31.39 11.82
C LEU A 490 9.29 -30.84 10.39
N VAL A 491 9.77 -29.67 9.92
CA VAL A 491 11.16 -29.23 9.69
C VAL A 491 11.23 -27.69 9.41
N LYS A 492 12.34 -27.06 9.80
CA LYS A 492 12.75 -25.62 9.75
C LYS A 492 13.46 -25.22 8.40
N PRO A 493 13.94 -23.95 8.18
CA PRO A 493 13.99 -23.24 6.89
C PRO A 493 15.46 -22.90 6.44
N PRO A 494 15.79 -21.70 5.90
CA PRO A 494 15.97 -21.26 4.49
C PRO A 494 17.50 -21.07 4.15
N PRO A 495 18.04 -20.33 3.14
CA PRO A 495 17.84 -18.88 2.88
C PRO A 495 17.99 -18.39 1.41
N ALA A 496 17.88 -17.06 1.28
CA ALA A 496 17.93 -16.22 0.09
C ALA A 496 19.23 -16.29 -0.74
N GLN A 497 19.08 -16.19 -2.06
CA GLN A 497 20.17 -16.00 -3.02
C GLN A 497 20.39 -14.49 -3.27
N ARG A 498 21.61 -14.02 -2.96
CA ARG A 498 22.24 -12.84 -3.57
C ARG A 498 23.16 -13.34 -4.70
N VAL A 499 23.11 -12.68 -5.85
CA VAL A 499 24.02 -12.90 -6.99
C VAL A 499 25.18 -11.89 -6.89
N PRO A 500 26.43 -12.27 -7.19
CA PRO A 500 27.61 -11.43 -7.01
C PRO A 500 27.85 -10.46 -8.19
N VAL A 501 28.49 -9.33 -7.88
CA VAL A 501 29.14 -8.43 -8.84
C VAL A 501 30.66 -8.53 -8.62
N GLN A 502 31.35 -9.05 -9.63
CA GLN A 502 32.75 -8.78 -10.01
C GLN A 502 32.65 -7.98 -11.32
N GLU A 503 33.53 -7.07 -11.74
CA GLU A 503 34.85 -6.60 -11.31
C GLU A 503 35.04 -5.24 -12.02
N ASP A 504 35.72 -4.30 -11.37
CA ASP A 504 36.93 -3.61 -11.86
C ASP A 504 37.48 -2.68 -10.77
#